data_AF-A0A2D5P4Z2-F1
#
_entry.id   AF-A0A2D5P4Z2-F1
#
_cell.length_a   1.000
_cell.length_b   1.000
_cell.length_c   1.000
_cell.angle_alpha   90.00
_cell.angle_beta   90.00
_cell.angle_gamma   90.00
#
_symmetry.space_group_name_H-M   'P 1'
#
loop_
_entity.id
_entity.type
_entity.pdbx_description
1 polymer ?
#
loop_
_entity_poly.entity_id
_entity_poly.type
_entity_poly.pdbx_seq_one_letter_code
_entity_poly.pdbx_strand_id
1 'polypeptide(L)'
;MSTFLVAAIIVILIIAISLLVILLKLNSQSKNTKKSPKKKSDVNTVILTKLIVDNITLPKKMSQMDYFSLSQAAKQVFESFKALDYANNPSSKLDKVEWHTWQVSLLMAMLKANKGFFIPNNDSLFHKVILTSNRDSIIQSTQKIINKYNNNINVYKSRDELSRDIIWSSKEVSMLFYYMSKN
;
A
#
# COMPACT_ATOMS: atom_id res chain seq x y z
N MET A 1 49.82 -17.87 -24.59
CA MET A 1 48.56 -17.21 -24.99
C MET A 1 48.86 -15.75 -25.21
N SER A 2 48.55 -15.18 -26.38
CA SER A 2 48.83 -13.77 -26.62
C SER A 2 47.99 -12.91 -25.67
N THR A 3 48.56 -11.83 -25.14
CA THR A 3 47.84 -10.84 -24.32
C THR A 3 46.59 -10.32 -25.02
N PHE A 4 46.63 -10.22 -26.35
CA PHE A 4 45.49 -9.91 -27.20
C PHE A 4 44.36 -10.96 -27.15
N LEU A 5 44.68 -12.26 -27.13
CA LEU A 5 43.68 -13.33 -26.98
C LEU A 5 43.00 -13.27 -25.60
N VAL A 6 43.77 -13.02 -24.55
CA VAL A 6 43.24 -12.91 -23.17
C VAL A 6 42.33 -11.69 -23.04
N ALA A 7 42.72 -10.54 -23.59
CA ALA A 7 41.89 -9.33 -23.59
C ALA A 7 40.59 -9.52 -24.38
N ALA A 8 40.64 -10.17 -25.54
CA ALA A 8 39.45 -10.46 -26.35
C ALA A 8 38.44 -11.36 -25.61
N ILE A 9 38.93 -12.38 -24.91
CA ILE A 9 38.08 -13.30 -24.12
C ILE A 9 37.37 -12.55 -22.99
N ILE A 10 38.06 -11.66 -22.28
CA ILE A 10 37.48 -10.88 -21.17
C ILE A 10 36.35 -9.96 -21.67
N VAL A 11 36.55 -9.30 -22.81
CA VAL A 11 35.53 -8.41 -23.40
C VAL A 11 34.27 -9.21 -23.81
N ILE A 12 34.45 -10.37 -24.43
CA ILE A 12 33.33 -11.26 -24.80
C ILE A 12 32.56 -11.73 -23.56
N LEU A 13 33.26 -12.03 -22.46
CA LEU A 13 32.66 -12.46 -21.20
C LEU A 13 31.79 -11.37 -20.56
N ILE A 14 32.25 -10.11 -20.58
CA ILE A 14 31.49 -8.97 -20.06
C ILE A 14 30.21 -8.75 -20.89
N ILE A 15 30.31 -8.84 -22.21
CA ILE A 15 29.15 -8.72 -23.11
C ILE A 15 28.14 -9.83 -22.84
N ALA A 16 28.59 -11.08 -22.68
CA ALA A 16 27.73 -12.21 -22.37
C ALA A 16 26.99 -12.04 -21.02
N ILE A 17 27.68 -11.56 -19.98
CA ILE A 17 27.06 -11.30 -18.67
C ILE A 17 26.02 -10.17 -18.77
N SER A 18 26.30 -9.11 -19.53
CA SER A 18 25.36 -8.00 -19.72
C SER A 18 24.07 -8.44 -20.43
N LEU A 19 24.18 -9.31 -21.45
CA LEU A 19 23.04 -9.90 -22.15
C LEU A 19 22.22 -10.82 -21.23
N LEU A 20 22.88 -11.59 -20.35
CA LEU A 20 22.21 -12.45 -19.39
C LEU A 20 21.34 -11.64 -18.41
N VAL A 21 21.82 -10.50 -17.92
CA VAL A 21 21.07 -9.61 -17.02
C VAL A 21 19.84 -9.00 -17.72
N ILE A 22 19.96 -8.65 -19.00
CA ILE A 22 18.83 -8.13 -19.81
C ILE A 22 17.78 -9.23 -20.03
N LEU A 23 18.21 -10.46 -20.35
CA LEU A 23 17.30 -11.61 -20.52
C LEU A 23 16.57 -11.97 -19.22
N LEU A 24 17.23 -11.89 -18.07
CA LEU A 24 16.59 -12.11 -16.77
C LEU A 24 15.55 -11.04 -16.43
N LYS A 25 15.78 -9.78 -16.83
CA LYS A 25 14.78 -8.70 -16.68
C LYS A 25 13.59 -8.86 -17.63
N LEU A 26 13.80 -9.37 -18.86
CA LEU A 26 12.72 -9.65 -19.81
C LEU A 26 11.89 -10.88 -19.41
N ASN A 27 12.52 -11.90 -18.80
CA ASN A 27 11.83 -13.11 -18.34
C ASN A 27 11.01 -12.91 -17.04
N SER A 28 11.17 -11.79 -16.33
CA SER A 28 10.30 -11.44 -15.19
C SER A 28 9.00 -10.76 -15.62
N GLN A 29 8.86 -10.41 -16.91
CA GLN A 29 7.66 -9.83 -17.53
C GLN A 29 6.96 -10.83 -18.48
N SER A 30 6.70 -12.06 -18.05
CA SER A 30 5.66 -12.89 -18.68
C SER A 30 5.37 -14.15 -17.87
N LYS A 31 4.40 -14.07 -16.95
CA LYS A 31 3.57 -15.22 -16.57
C LYS A 31 2.10 -14.80 -16.44
N ASN A 32 1.42 -14.89 -17.58
CA ASN A 32 0.01 -15.26 -17.76
C ASN A 32 -1.01 -14.89 -16.67
N THR A 33 -1.79 -13.83 -16.93
CA THR A 33 -3.22 -13.85 -16.59
C THR A 33 -4.01 -14.17 -17.85
N LYS A 34 -4.52 -15.41 -17.92
CA LYS A 34 -5.60 -15.77 -18.84
C LYS A 34 -6.72 -14.76 -18.64
N LYS A 35 -7.07 -14.00 -19.68
CA LYS A 35 -8.30 -13.19 -19.71
C LYS A 35 -9.49 -14.15 -19.64
N SER A 36 -10.05 -14.32 -18.45
CA SER A 36 -11.41 -14.82 -18.27
C SER A 36 -12.37 -13.88 -19.02
N PRO A 37 -13.46 -14.40 -19.62
CA PRO A 37 -14.41 -13.57 -20.34
C PRO A 37 -14.96 -12.50 -19.39
N LYS A 38 -14.95 -11.24 -19.85
CA LYS A 38 -15.65 -10.14 -19.18
C LYS A 38 -17.12 -10.52 -19.07
N LYS A 39 -17.51 -11.12 -17.95
CA LYS A 39 -18.89 -11.11 -17.51
C LYS A 39 -19.20 -9.63 -17.28
N LYS A 40 -20.08 -9.04 -18.11
CA LYS A 40 -20.72 -7.77 -17.78
C LYS A 40 -21.47 -8.04 -16.47
N SER A 41 -20.82 -7.74 -15.36
CA SER A 41 -21.51 -7.64 -14.09
C SER A 41 -22.37 -6.40 -14.21
N ASP A 42 -23.68 -6.59 -14.26
CA ASP A 42 -24.61 -5.54 -13.86
C ASP A 42 -24.14 -5.01 -12.52
N VAL A 43 -23.58 -3.80 -12.52
CA VAL A 43 -23.18 -3.13 -11.28
C VAL A 43 -24.45 -2.59 -10.67
N ASN A 44 -25.23 -3.48 -10.05
CA ASN A 44 -26.00 -3.08 -8.89
C ASN A 44 -24.96 -2.59 -7.89
N THR A 45 -24.73 -1.27 -7.87
CA THR A 45 -23.83 -0.64 -6.92
C THR A 45 -24.46 -0.86 -5.55
N VAL A 46 -24.07 -1.94 -4.88
CA VAL A 46 -24.46 -2.18 -3.50
C VAL A 46 -23.90 -0.99 -2.71
N ILE A 47 -24.80 -0.12 -2.27
CA ILE A 47 -24.43 1.01 -1.42
C ILE A 47 -23.98 0.41 -0.09
N LEU A 48 -22.66 0.40 0.13
CA LEU A 48 -22.08 -0.03 1.39
C LEU A 48 -22.36 1.03 2.45
N THR A 49 -23.26 0.70 3.38
CA THR A 49 -23.62 1.55 4.52
C THR A 49 -22.68 1.34 5.72
N LYS A 50 -21.84 0.30 5.68
CA LYS A 50 -20.83 -0.03 6.70
C LYS A 50 -19.58 -0.62 6.06
N LEU A 51 -18.43 -0.37 6.68
CA LEU A 51 -17.16 -0.97 6.28
C LEU A 51 -17.10 -2.46 6.66
N ILE A 52 -16.66 -3.30 5.72
CA ILE A 52 -16.45 -4.73 5.93
C ILE A 52 -14.96 -4.94 6.20
N VAL A 53 -14.62 -5.19 7.47
CA VAL A 53 -13.22 -5.30 7.96
C VAL A 53 -12.81 -6.72 8.33
N ASP A 54 -13.76 -7.64 8.49
CA ASP A 54 -13.50 -9.00 8.97
C ASP A 54 -12.62 -9.79 7.99
N ASN A 55 -12.69 -9.46 6.70
CA ASN A 55 -11.91 -10.08 5.64
C ASN A 55 -10.48 -9.52 5.48
N ILE A 56 -10.05 -8.56 6.31
CA ILE A 56 -8.69 -8.02 6.26
C ILE A 56 -7.68 -9.12 6.62
N THR A 57 -6.77 -9.44 5.70
CA THR A 57 -5.69 -10.41 5.91
C THR A 57 -4.42 -9.73 6.41
N LEU A 58 -3.90 -10.13 7.57
CA LEU A 58 -2.75 -9.48 8.20
C LEU A 58 -1.47 -10.32 8.07
N PRO A 59 -0.29 -9.69 7.88
CA PRO A 59 0.99 -10.37 8.01
C PRO A 59 1.14 -11.01 9.39
N LYS A 60 1.82 -12.16 9.46
CA LYS A 60 1.95 -12.95 10.70
C LYS A 60 2.41 -12.12 11.90
N LYS A 61 3.41 -11.25 11.70
CA LYS A 61 3.93 -10.37 12.77
C LYS A 61 2.89 -9.39 13.32
N MET A 62 1.95 -8.92 12.49
CA MET A 62 0.89 -8.00 12.93
C MET A 62 -0.18 -8.73 13.74
N SER A 63 -0.55 -9.94 13.31
CA SER A 63 -1.52 -10.76 14.05
C SER A 63 -1.02 -11.21 15.43
N GLN A 64 0.29 -11.27 15.61
CA GLN A 64 0.93 -11.65 16.87
C GLN A 64 1.24 -10.47 17.79
N MET A 65 1.11 -9.24 17.29
CA MET A 65 1.42 -8.03 18.05
C MET A 65 0.31 -7.76 19.07
N ASP A 66 0.69 -7.47 20.31
CA ASP A 66 -0.27 -7.00 21.32
C ASP A 66 -0.80 -5.61 20.95
N TYR A 67 -1.96 -5.26 21.51
CA TYR A 67 -2.63 -4.00 21.17
C TYR A 67 -1.79 -2.76 21.49
N PHE A 68 -1.05 -2.75 22.61
CA PHE A 68 -0.26 -1.59 23.00
C PHE A 68 0.86 -1.35 22.00
N SER A 69 1.61 -2.39 21.66
CA SER A 69 2.67 -2.33 20.65
C SER A 69 2.12 -1.90 19.29
N LEU A 70 0.97 -2.47 18.88
CA LEU A 70 0.33 -2.12 17.61
C LEU A 70 -0.11 -0.65 17.58
N SER A 71 -0.74 -0.18 18.65
CA SER A 71 -1.19 1.20 18.76
C SER A 71 -0.02 2.18 18.75
N GLN A 72 1.10 1.87 19.40
CA GLN A 72 2.28 2.72 19.39
C GLN A 72 2.92 2.79 17.99
N ALA A 73 3.02 1.65 17.31
CA ALA A 73 3.52 1.61 15.94
C ALA A 73 2.59 2.39 14.98
N ALA A 74 1.28 2.19 15.07
CA ALA A 74 0.30 2.93 14.26
C ALA A 74 0.32 4.44 14.56
N LYS A 75 0.52 4.83 15.83
CA LYS A 75 0.70 6.23 16.21
C LYS A 75 1.94 6.85 15.56
N GLN A 76 3.06 6.15 15.50
CA GLN A 76 4.25 6.65 14.78
C GLN A 76 4.00 6.86 13.28
N VAL A 77 3.20 5.99 12.65
CA VAL A 77 2.75 6.20 11.26
C VAL A 77 1.93 7.49 11.15
N PHE A 78 1.04 7.76 12.10
CA PHE A 78 0.26 8.99 12.14
C PHE A 78 1.09 10.25 12.42
N GLU A 79 2.09 10.18 13.30
CA GLU A 79 3.02 11.30 13.51
C GLU A 79 3.79 11.63 12.22
N SER A 80 4.21 10.61 11.47
CA SER A 80 4.83 10.78 10.16
C SER A 80 3.86 11.43 9.16
N PHE A 81 2.59 11.01 9.19
CA PHE A 81 1.54 11.59 8.35
C PHE A 81 1.33 13.09 8.63
N LYS A 82 1.27 13.48 9.91
CA LYS A 82 1.15 14.88 10.31
C LYS A 82 2.36 15.70 9.87
N ALA A 83 3.57 15.15 10.04
CA ALA A 83 4.81 15.85 9.67
C ALA A 83 4.92 16.12 8.16
N LEU A 84 4.27 15.29 7.33
CA LEU A 84 4.20 15.48 5.87
C LEU A 84 3.19 16.55 5.45
N ASP A 85 2.32 16.97 6.37
CA ASP A 85 1.39 18.10 6.24
C ASP A 85 0.58 18.12 4.93
N TYR A 86 -0.03 16.98 4.58
CA TYR A 86 -0.80 16.89 3.34
C TYR A 86 -2.00 17.83 3.28
N ALA A 87 -2.50 18.30 4.43
CA ALA A 87 -3.63 19.22 4.51
C ALA A 87 -3.35 20.54 3.78
N ASN A 88 -2.13 21.06 3.92
CA ASN A 88 -1.71 22.35 3.37
C ASN A 88 -0.98 22.24 2.03
N ASN A 89 -0.76 21.02 1.55
CA ASN A 89 -0.07 20.77 0.29
C ASN A 89 -1.01 20.79 -0.92
N PRO A 90 -0.51 21.03 -2.15
CA PRO A 90 -1.30 20.88 -3.37
C PRO A 90 -1.88 19.47 -3.51
N SER A 91 -3.07 19.34 -4.12
CA SER A 91 -3.74 18.05 -4.28
C SER A 91 -2.90 17.00 -5.01
N SER A 92 -2.01 17.41 -5.91
CA SER A 92 -1.09 16.52 -6.62
C SER A 92 -0.12 15.78 -5.70
N LYS A 93 0.14 16.29 -4.48
CA LYS A 93 0.93 15.59 -3.47
C LYS A 93 0.20 14.36 -2.91
N LEU A 94 -1.14 14.37 -2.89
CA LEU A 94 -1.93 13.23 -2.43
C LEU A 94 -1.80 12.04 -3.39
N ASP A 95 -1.57 12.29 -4.68
CA ASP A 95 -1.46 11.23 -5.68
C ASP A 95 -0.09 10.52 -5.66
N LYS A 96 0.86 11.01 -4.86
CA LYS A 96 2.18 10.40 -4.70
C LYS A 96 2.09 9.06 -4.00
N VAL A 97 2.73 8.06 -4.61
CA VAL A 97 2.91 6.71 -4.06
C VAL A 97 4.20 6.69 -3.24
N GLU A 98 4.08 6.87 -1.93
CA GLU A 98 5.24 7.04 -1.03
C GLU A 98 5.10 6.32 0.32
N TRP A 99 3.97 5.64 0.55
CA TRP A 99 3.73 4.92 1.79
C TRP A 99 4.06 3.43 1.67
N HIS A 100 4.73 2.91 2.69
CA HIS A 100 5.16 1.52 2.75
C HIS A 100 3.98 0.60 3.09
N THR A 101 3.95 -0.59 2.49
CA THR A 101 2.93 -1.60 2.78
C THR A 101 2.98 -2.05 4.23
N TRP A 102 4.15 -2.05 4.87
CA TRP A 102 4.26 -2.29 6.31
C TRP A 102 3.46 -1.27 7.13
N GLN A 103 3.57 0.02 6.81
CA GLN A 103 2.85 1.09 7.51
C GLN A 103 1.35 0.94 7.31
N VAL A 104 0.90 0.67 6.08
CA VAL A 104 -0.53 0.45 5.80
C VAL A 104 -1.05 -0.82 6.48
N SER A 105 -0.23 -1.86 6.62
CA SER A 105 -0.59 -3.07 7.36
C SER A 105 -0.89 -2.79 8.84
N LEU A 106 -0.18 -1.84 9.47
CA LEU A 106 -0.48 -1.38 10.83
C LEU A 106 -1.87 -0.73 10.89
N LEU A 107 -2.19 0.13 9.93
CA LEU A 107 -3.50 0.79 9.86
C LEU A 107 -4.63 -0.21 9.60
N MET A 108 -4.40 -1.19 8.75
CA MET A 108 -5.36 -2.28 8.50
C MET A 108 -5.63 -3.12 9.75
N ALA A 109 -4.59 -3.39 10.54
CA ALA A 109 -4.75 -4.09 11.82
C ALA A 109 -5.57 -3.27 12.82
N MET A 110 -5.33 -1.95 12.91
CA MET A 110 -6.12 -1.05 13.75
C MET A 110 -7.60 -0.99 13.31
N LEU A 111 -7.85 -0.88 12.00
CA LEU A 111 -9.19 -0.95 11.41
C LEU A 111 -9.90 -2.26 11.75
N LYS A 112 -9.22 -3.40 11.56
CA LYS A 112 -9.78 -4.73 11.87
C LYS A 112 -10.10 -4.89 13.36
N ALA A 113 -9.28 -4.31 14.24
CA ALA A 113 -9.53 -4.31 15.68
C ALA A 113 -10.67 -3.35 16.11
N ASN A 114 -11.20 -2.54 15.18
CA ASN A 114 -12.11 -1.43 15.44
C ASN A 114 -11.54 -0.47 16.50
N LYS A 115 -10.25 -0.10 16.34
CA LYS A 115 -9.52 0.80 17.24
C LYS A 115 -8.93 1.94 16.40
N GLY A 116 -9.29 3.19 16.70
CA GLY A 116 -8.81 4.38 16.00
C GLY A 116 -8.52 5.58 16.93
N PHE A 117 -8.66 5.40 18.25
CA PHE A 117 -8.70 6.48 19.24
C PHE A 117 -7.45 7.37 19.33
N PHE A 118 -6.34 6.99 18.72
CA PHE A 118 -5.11 7.79 18.72
C PHE A 118 -5.15 8.94 17.70
N ILE A 119 -6.13 8.94 16.79
CA ILE A 119 -6.30 9.99 15.79
C ILE A 119 -7.36 10.96 16.31
N PRO A 120 -7.01 12.23 16.55
CA PRO A 120 -7.99 13.22 17.01
C PRO A 120 -9.01 13.49 15.90
N ASN A 121 -10.26 13.70 16.30
CA ASN A 121 -11.31 14.18 15.42
C ASN A 121 -11.08 15.67 15.08
N ASN A 122 -10.12 15.92 14.18
CA ASN A 122 -9.74 17.26 13.75
C ASN A 122 -9.62 17.31 12.22
N ASP A 123 -10.51 18.07 11.58
CA ASP A 123 -10.56 18.22 10.12
C ASP A 123 -9.36 18.99 9.55
N SER A 124 -8.67 19.81 10.35
CA SER A 124 -7.50 20.56 9.89
C SER A 124 -6.32 19.67 9.52
N LEU A 125 -6.35 18.37 9.87
CA LEU A 125 -5.33 17.39 9.53
C LEU A 125 -5.49 16.81 8.13
N PHE A 126 -6.59 17.12 7.44
CA PHE A 126 -6.95 16.49 6.18
C PHE A 126 -7.14 17.53 5.08
N HIS A 127 -6.65 17.18 3.89
CA HIS A 127 -6.81 18.03 2.72
C HIS A 127 -8.29 18.14 2.31
N LYS A 128 -8.70 19.30 1.78
CA LYS A 128 -10.10 19.60 1.38
C LYS A 128 -10.76 18.55 0.48
N VAL A 129 -9.96 17.88 -0.36
CA VAL A 129 -10.44 16.79 -1.25
C VAL A 129 -11.00 15.61 -0.47
N ILE A 130 -10.46 15.33 0.72
CA ILE A 130 -10.96 14.29 1.61
C ILE A 130 -12.19 14.81 2.35
N LEU A 131 -12.12 16.03 2.89
CA LEU A 131 -13.18 16.65 3.71
C LEU A 131 -14.50 16.87 2.96
N THR A 132 -14.45 17.07 1.64
CA THR A 132 -15.64 17.29 0.80
C THR A 132 -16.41 16.01 0.46
N SER A 133 -15.90 14.85 0.88
CA SER A 133 -16.56 13.56 0.63
C SER A 133 -17.67 13.29 1.65
N ASN A 134 -18.83 12.82 1.18
CA ASN A 134 -19.90 12.36 2.07
C ASN A 134 -19.56 10.99 2.72
N ARG A 135 -20.31 10.61 3.76
CA ARG A 135 -20.10 9.38 4.53
C ARG A 135 -20.01 8.12 3.66
N ASP A 136 -20.94 7.96 2.72
CA ASP A 136 -20.99 6.77 1.86
C ASP A 136 -19.78 6.71 0.93
N SER A 137 -19.36 7.85 0.39
CA SER A 137 -18.14 7.98 -0.43
C SER A 137 -16.89 7.63 0.35
N ILE A 138 -16.80 8.05 1.63
CA ILE A 138 -15.70 7.69 2.51
C ILE A 138 -15.68 6.17 2.74
N ILE A 139 -16.83 5.57 3.10
CA ILE A 139 -16.93 4.12 3.33
C ILE A 139 -16.53 3.34 2.07
N GLN A 140 -17.06 3.72 0.90
CA GLN A 140 -16.73 3.07 -0.37
C GLN A 140 -15.25 3.23 -0.73
N SER A 141 -14.67 4.40 -0.49
CA SER A 141 -13.25 4.66 -0.75
C SER A 141 -12.37 3.82 0.18
N THR A 142 -12.68 3.78 1.47
CA THR A 142 -11.98 2.93 2.45
C THR A 142 -12.12 1.46 2.10
N GLN A 143 -13.30 0.99 1.67
CA GLN A 143 -13.47 -0.40 1.24
C GLN A 143 -12.63 -0.73 -0.01
N LYS A 144 -12.50 0.19 -0.97
CA LYS A 144 -11.62 0.00 -2.13
C LYS A 144 -10.16 -0.15 -1.69
N ILE A 145 -9.72 0.61 -0.69
CA ILE A 145 -8.36 0.51 -0.14
C ILE A 145 -8.16 -0.85 0.56
N ILE A 146 -9.13 -1.32 1.35
CA ILE A 146 -9.09 -2.66 1.97
C ILE A 146 -9.00 -3.76 0.89
N ASN A 147 -9.83 -3.66 -0.16
CA ASN A 147 -9.81 -4.64 -1.24
C ASN A 147 -8.48 -4.63 -1.99
N LYS A 148 -7.93 -3.45 -2.28
CA LYS A 148 -6.58 -3.29 -2.84
C LYS A 148 -5.54 -3.94 -1.92
N TYR A 149 -5.65 -3.74 -0.61
CA TYR A 149 -4.72 -4.29 0.36
C TYR A 149 -4.74 -5.83 0.34
N ASN A 150 -5.91 -6.43 0.49
CA ASN A 150 -6.07 -7.89 0.46
C ASN A 150 -5.58 -8.51 -0.86
N ASN A 151 -5.74 -7.81 -1.98
CA ASN A 151 -5.30 -8.30 -3.30
C ASN A 151 -3.78 -8.24 -3.53
N ASN A 152 -3.06 -7.38 -2.79
CA ASN A 152 -1.63 -7.15 -3.01
C ASN A 152 -0.75 -7.61 -1.84
N ILE A 153 -1.31 -7.79 -0.65
CA ILE A 153 -0.55 -8.17 0.53
C ILE A 153 -0.09 -9.64 0.43
N ASN A 154 1.20 -9.86 0.68
CA ASN A 154 1.72 -11.19 0.97
C ASN A 154 1.95 -11.32 2.48
N VAL A 155 1.09 -12.10 3.14
CA VAL A 155 1.09 -12.28 4.61
C VAL A 155 2.34 -12.98 5.17
N TYR A 156 3.14 -13.60 4.30
CA TYR A 156 4.38 -14.29 4.66
C TYR A 156 5.62 -13.39 4.57
N LYS A 157 5.51 -12.21 3.94
CA LYS A 157 6.63 -11.26 3.88
C LYS A 157 6.98 -10.71 5.26
N SER A 158 8.27 -10.52 5.49
CA SER A 158 8.80 -9.85 6.67
C SER A 158 8.51 -8.33 6.67
N ARG A 159 8.73 -7.69 7.82
CA ARG A 159 8.68 -6.22 7.94
C ARG A 159 9.53 -5.55 6.86
N ASP A 160 10.78 -5.95 6.74
CA ASP A 160 11.73 -5.26 5.87
C ASP A 160 11.37 -5.42 4.38
N GLU A 161 10.79 -6.56 4.01
CA GLU A 161 10.22 -6.77 2.67
C GLU A 161 8.99 -5.91 2.42
N LEU A 162 8.06 -5.83 3.38
CA LEU A 162 6.87 -4.98 3.28
C LEU A 162 7.21 -3.48 3.36
N SER A 163 8.33 -3.12 3.97
CA SER A 163 8.88 -1.76 3.94
C SER A 163 9.50 -1.39 2.60
N ARG A 164 9.89 -2.35 1.75
CA ARG A 164 10.33 -2.04 0.38
C ARG A 164 9.16 -1.92 -0.60
N ASP A 165 7.98 -2.36 -0.20
CA ASP A 165 6.77 -2.40 -1.02
C ASP A 165 6.00 -1.08 -0.91
N ILE A 166 6.35 -0.10 -1.75
CA ILE A 166 5.80 1.26 -1.78
C ILE A 166 4.75 1.36 -2.90
N ILE A 167 3.49 1.08 -2.56
CA ILE A 167 2.37 1.04 -3.52
C ILE A 167 1.16 1.88 -3.09
N TRP A 168 1.29 2.57 -1.96
CA TRP A 168 0.21 3.30 -1.30
C TRP A 168 0.36 4.79 -1.51
N SER A 169 -0.71 5.41 -2.02
CA SER A 169 -0.71 6.86 -2.20
C SER A 169 -1.04 7.59 -0.91
N SER A 170 -0.56 8.82 -0.81
CA SER A 170 -0.85 9.68 0.33
C SER A 170 -2.35 9.96 0.47
N LYS A 171 -3.09 9.99 -0.65
CA LYS A 171 -4.56 10.04 -0.67
C LYS A 171 -5.21 8.85 0.01
N GLU A 172 -4.72 7.64 -0.27
CA GLU A 172 -5.24 6.41 0.33
C GLU A 172 -4.98 6.40 1.83
N VAL A 173 -3.76 6.77 2.26
CA VAL A 173 -3.41 6.86 3.68
C VAL A 173 -4.20 7.97 4.40
N SER A 174 -4.37 9.14 3.78
CA SER A 174 -5.25 10.19 4.29
C SER A 174 -6.67 9.70 4.50
N MET A 175 -7.23 8.94 3.55
CA MET A 175 -8.59 8.41 3.65
C MET A 175 -8.74 7.42 4.81
N LEU A 176 -7.74 6.54 5.03
CA LEU A 176 -7.73 5.63 6.18
C LEU A 176 -7.74 6.39 7.50
N PHE A 177 -6.86 7.39 7.66
CA PHE A 177 -6.81 8.21 8.86
C PHE A 177 -8.09 9.02 9.07
N TYR A 178 -8.68 9.56 8.00
CA TYR A 178 -9.92 10.29 8.06
C TYR A 178 -11.10 9.41 8.48
N TYR A 179 -11.19 8.19 7.92
CA TYR A 179 -12.21 7.24 8.35
C TYR A 179 -12.07 6.87 9.84
N MET A 180 -10.85 6.66 10.32
CA MET A 180 -10.58 6.32 11.72
C MET A 180 -10.79 7.49 12.69
N SER A 181 -10.71 8.75 12.25
CA SER A 181 -10.93 9.92 13.12
C SER A 181 -12.41 10.22 13.37
N LYS A 182 -13.31 9.67 12.54
CA LYS A 182 -14.76 9.91 12.58
C LYS A 182 -15.59 8.75 13.14
N ASN A 183 -14.96 7.61 13.44
CA ASN A 183 -15.60 6.42 14.02
C ASN A 183 -14.97 6.09 15.38
#